data_AF-A0A7S2C8Y9-F1
#
_entry.id   AF-A0A7S2C8Y9-F1
#
_cell.length_a   1.000
_cell.length_b   1.000
_cell.length_c   1.000
_cell.angle_alpha   90.00
_cell.angle_beta   90.00
_cell.angle_gamma   90.00
#
_symmetry.space_group_name_H-M   'P 1'
#
loop_
_entity.id
_entity.type
_entity.pdbx_description
1 polymer ?
#
loop_
_entity_poly.entity_id
_entity_poly.type
_entity_poly.pdbx_seq_one_letter_code
_entity_poly.pdbx_strand_id
1 'polypeptide(L)'
;RRRLEVAESSRAVLEDQVRTQDAYVRSANSQRAEADAALATKDREAANAMAAHSRNQRELEEVRMQMEKHAAAVVVSKTRGTKLMDRMKEISTERDKHLETLNETKRRLEKASRRLERQKEKTKDAEAKAQDKTEEEEDEMKELLEFEISDLQRKVNCPILKDKPKEVVLIRCGHTFSRACIDKRLADRMRRCPTCNKGFANDDVKPIYLTS
;
A
#
# COMPACT_ATOMS: atom_id res chain seq x y z
N ARG A 1 133.20 -38.92 52.57
CA ARG A 1 132.88 -39.19 51.15
C ARG A 1 131.52 -39.89 51.00
N ARG A 2 131.36 -41.18 51.36
CA ARG A 2 130.05 -41.89 51.30
C ARG A 2 128.85 -41.20 51.98
N ARG A 3 129.01 -40.61 53.17
CA ARG A 3 127.91 -39.91 53.87
C ARG A 3 127.45 -38.63 53.17
N LEU A 4 128.37 -37.93 52.49
CA LEU A 4 128.06 -36.74 51.69
C LEU A 4 127.33 -37.14 50.40
N GLU A 5 127.77 -38.20 49.72
CA GLU A 5 127.13 -38.75 48.52
C GLU A 5 125.68 -39.23 48.80
N VAL A 6 125.44 -39.87 49.96
CA VAL A 6 124.09 -40.27 50.37
C VAL A 6 123.20 -39.06 50.66
N ALA A 7 123.73 -38.03 51.33
CA ALA A 7 122.97 -36.80 51.61
C ALA A 7 122.65 -36.01 50.33
N GLU A 8 123.58 -35.94 49.37
CA GLU A 8 123.37 -35.32 48.06
C GLU A 8 122.34 -36.09 47.22
N SER A 9 122.39 -37.42 47.25
CA SER A 9 121.39 -38.29 46.60
C SER A 9 120.00 -38.11 47.22
N SER A 10 119.90 -38.11 48.56
CA SER A 10 118.63 -37.83 49.26
C SER A 10 118.09 -36.42 48.97
N ARG A 11 118.96 -35.41 48.87
CA ARG A 11 118.56 -34.05 48.49
C ARG A 11 118.04 -34.00 47.06
N ALA A 12 118.71 -34.65 46.12
CA ALA A 12 118.28 -34.73 44.72
C ALA A 12 116.91 -35.42 44.56
N VAL A 13 116.65 -36.48 45.33
CA VAL A 13 115.34 -37.17 45.35
C VAL A 13 114.25 -36.27 45.93
N LEU A 14 114.53 -35.54 47.02
CA LEU A 14 113.56 -34.61 47.61
C LEU A 14 113.28 -33.42 46.68
N GLU A 15 114.30 -32.87 46.02
CA GLU A 15 114.12 -31.81 45.00
C GLU A 15 113.27 -32.30 43.82
N ASP A 16 113.45 -33.55 43.39
CA ASP A 16 112.63 -34.16 42.34
C ASP A 16 111.19 -34.40 42.79
N GLN A 17 111.00 -34.83 44.04
CA GLN A 17 109.69 -35.02 44.65
C GLN A 17 108.94 -33.69 44.82
N VAL A 18 109.63 -32.61 45.17
CA VAL A 18 109.03 -31.26 45.22
C VAL A 18 108.68 -30.79 43.81
N ARG A 19 109.56 -30.98 42.81
CA ARG A 19 109.27 -30.60 41.41
C ARG A 19 108.04 -31.33 40.85
N THR A 20 107.90 -32.62 41.14
CA THR A 20 106.75 -33.42 40.70
C THR A 20 105.47 -33.02 41.43
N GLN A 21 105.53 -32.74 42.74
CA GLN A 21 104.39 -32.19 43.48
C GLN A 21 103.97 -30.81 42.97
N ASP A 22 104.92 -29.90 42.68
CA ASP A 22 104.63 -28.58 42.12
C ASP A 22 104.03 -28.66 40.71
N ALA A 23 104.47 -29.62 39.90
CA ALA A 23 103.85 -29.89 38.59
C ALA A 23 102.41 -30.40 38.74
N TYR A 24 102.16 -31.30 39.70
CA TYR A 24 100.83 -31.80 40.00
C TYR A 24 99.89 -30.70 40.50
N VAL A 25 100.33 -29.86 41.45
CA VAL A 25 99.55 -28.74 41.97
C VAL A 25 99.22 -27.73 40.87
N ARG A 26 100.18 -27.40 39.99
CA ARG A 26 99.93 -26.51 38.85
C ARG A 26 98.90 -27.10 37.89
N SER A 27 98.99 -28.40 37.58
CA SER A 27 98.00 -29.10 36.75
C SER A 27 96.62 -29.09 37.38
N ALA A 28 96.51 -29.42 38.67
CA ALA A 28 95.26 -29.40 39.41
C ALA A 28 94.64 -27.99 39.49
N ASN A 29 95.47 -26.95 39.67
CA ASN A 29 95.00 -25.56 39.65
C ASN A 29 94.53 -25.12 38.25
N SER A 30 95.18 -25.57 37.18
CA SER A 30 94.72 -25.32 35.80
C SER A 30 93.36 -25.98 35.55
N GLN A 31 93.21 -27.26 35.93
CA GLN A 31 91.95 -27.98 35.80
C GLN A 31 90.82 -27.35 36.62
N ARG A 32 91.11 -26.85 37.82
CA ARG A 32 90.13 -26.10 38.63
C ARG A 32 89.71 -24.80 37.95
N ALA A 33 90.67 -24.03 37.42
CA ALA A 33 90.35 -22.80 36.70
C ALA A 33 89.50 -23.06 35.44
N GLU A 34 89.79 -24.13 34.70
CA GLU A 34 88.98 -24.57 33.55
C GLU A 34 87.56 -24.99 33.98
N ALA A 35 87.43 -25.74 35.08
CA ALA A 35 86.13 -26.14 35.63
C ALA A 35 85.30 -24.93 36.12
N ASP A 36 85.93 -23.98 36.81
CA ASP A 36 85.28 -22.75 37.28
C ASP A 36 84.82 -21.88 36.09
N ALA A 37 85.64 -21.77 35.04
CA ALA A 37 85.26 -21.09 33.81
C ALA A 37 84.08 -21.79 33.11
N ALA A 38 84.09 -23.13 33.04
CA ALA A 38 82.98 -23.90 32.48
C ALA A 38 81.68 -23.72 33.31
N LEU A 39 81.76 -23.75 34.64
CA LEU A 39 80.61 -23.48 35.52
C LEU A 39 80.07 -22.07 35.30
N ALA A 40 80.92 -21.05 35.24
CA ALA A 40 80.49 -19.69 34.99
C ALA A 40 79.77 -19.53 33.63
N THR A 41 80.24 -20.25 32.58
CA THR A 41 79.52 -20.26 31.29
C THR A 41 78.15 -20.91 31.40
N LYS A 42 78.04 -22.03 32.12
CA LYS A 42 76.78 -22.74 32.32
C LYS A 42 75.78 -21.94 33.16
N ASP A 43 76.24 -21.25 34.19
CA ASP A 43 75.41 -20.35 34.99
C ASP A 43 74.87 -19.18 34.16
N ARG A 44 75.71 -18.61 33.28
CA ARG A 44 75.26 -17.56 32.35
C ARG A 44 74.25 -18.09 31.33
N GLU A 45 74.47 -19.28 30.78
CA GLU A 45 73.51 -19.94 29.89
C GLU A 45 72.18 -20.20 30.59
N ALA A 46 72.21 -20.71 31.82
CA ALA A 46 71.02 -20.97 32.63
C ALA A 46 70.26 -19.67 32.95
N ALA A 47 70.96 -18.61 33.36
CA ALA A 47 70.36 -17.30 33.61
C ALA A 47 69.68 -16.73 32.35
N ASN A 48 70.34 -16.83 31.19
CA ASN A 48 69.77 -16.42 29.91
C ASN A 48 68.54 -17.25 29.53
N ALA A 49 68.58 -18.57 29.74
CA ALA A 49 67.46 -19.47 29.47
C ALA A 49 66.27 -19.18 30.39
N MET A 50 66.51 -18.91 31.68
CA MET A 50 65.45 -18.50 32.63
C MET A 50 64.82 -17.17 32.21
N ALA A 51 65.63 -16.16 31.86
CA ALA A 51 65.13 -14.88 31.40
C ALA A 51 64.32 -15.00 30.09
N ALA A 52 64.73 -15.86 29.16
CA ALA A 52 63.97 -16.18 27.95
C ALA A 52 62.65 -16.89 28.30
N HIS A 53 62.67 -17.88 29.20
CA HIS A 53 61.48 -18.60 29.63
C HIS A 53 60.45 -17.67 30.29
N SER A 54 60.89 -16.78 31.18
CA SER A 54 60.00 -15.80 31.82
C SER A 54 59.37 -14.83 30.82
N ARG A 55 60.11 -14.43 29.76
CA ARG A 55 59.54 -13.60 28.68
C ARG A 55 58.49 -14.38 27.88
N ASN A 56 58.83 -15.59 27.45
CA ASN A 56 57.91 -16.44 26.68
C ASN A 56 56.65 -16.79 27.48
N GLN A 57 56.74 -17.01 28.80
CA GLN A 57 55.57 -17.22 29.66
C GLN A 57 54.64 -16.01 29.69
N ARG A 58 55.18 -14.78 29.75
CA ARG A 58 54.38 -13.55 29.73
C ARG A 58 53.68 -13.36 28.38
N GLU A 59 54.40 -13.56 27.28
CA GLU A 59 53.83 -13.49 25.93
C GLU A 59 52.74 -14.54 25.71
N LEU A 60 52.95 -15.77 26.20
CA LEU A 60 51.95 -16.83 26.11
C LEU A 60 50.67 -16.47 26.88
N GLU A 61 50.80 -15.90 28.08
CA GLU A 61 49.65 -15.47 28.88
C GLU A 61 48.89 -14.32 28.21
N GLU A 62 49.61 -13.36 27.60
CA GLU A 62 49.00 -12.28 26.85
C GLU A 62 48.22 -12.80 25.63
N VAL A 63 48.80 -13.71 24.86
CA VAL A 63 48.13 -14.35 23.72
C VAL A 63 46.91 -15.15 24.17
N ARG A 64 46.99 -15.89 25.28
CA ARG A 64 45.85 -16.62 25.86
C ARG A 64 44.71 -15.67 26.21
N MET A 65 45.01 -14.57 26.91
CA MET A 65 44.01 -13.57 27.28
C MET A 65 43.36 -12.92 26.05
N GLN A 66 44.12 -12.65 24.99
CA GLN A 66 43.56 -12.14 23.73
C GLN A 66 42.66 -13.17 23.05
N MET A 67 43.05 -14.45 23.03
CA MET A 67 42.25 -15.53 22.46
C MET A 67 40.93 -15.72 23.21
N GLU A 68 40.93 -15.66 24.54
CA GLU A 68 39.70 -15.72 25.33
C GLU A 68 38.76 -14.54 25.05
N LYS A 69 39.30 -13.32 24.96
CA LYS A 69 38.52 -12.13 24.57
C LYS A 69 37.90 -12.28 23.18
N HIS A 70 38.67 -12.77 22.20
CA HIS A 70 38.17 -13.01 20.84
C HIS A 70 37.13 -14.13 20.80
N ALA A 71 37.34 -15.23 21.53
CA ALA A 71 36.37 -16.31 21.63
C ALA A 71 35.03 -15.82 22.20
N ALA A 72 35.08 -15.02 23.28
CA ALA A 72 33.89 -14.39 23.84
C ALA A 72 33.19 -13.47 22.83
N ALA A 73 33.95 -12.64 22.10
CA ALA A 73 33.41 -11.76 21.07
C ALA A 73 32.73 -12.55 19.92
N VAL A 74 33.31 -13.68 19.51
CA VAL A 74 32.72 -14.57 18.50
C VAL A 74 31.40 -15.16 18.97
N VAL A 75 31.30 -15.60 20.22
CA VAL A 75 30.04 -16.13 20.80
C VAL A 75 28.96 -15.04 20.83
N VAL A 76 29.31 -13.82 21.27
CA VAL A 76 28.38 -12.67 21.27
C VAL A 76 27.94 -12.32 19.85
N SER A 77 28.87 -12.28 18.90
CA SER A 77 28.56 -12.01 17.49
C SER A 77 27.63 -13.07 16.90
N LYS A 78 27.90 -14.36 17.16
CA LYS A 78 27.08 -15.48 16.70
C LYS A 78 25.66 -15.43 17.27
N THR A 79 25.51 -15.21 18.57
CA THR A 79 24.19 -15.09 19.22
C THR A 79 23.40 -13.87 18.76
N ARG A 80 24.08 -12.76 18.45
CA ARG A 80 23.45 -11.60 17.81
C ARG A 80 22.98 -11.93 16.39
N GLY A 81 23.82 -12.64 15.62
CA GLY A 81 23.49 -13.11 14.28
C GLY A 81 22.24 -14.00 14.26
N THR A 82 22.13 -14.97 15.17
CA THR A 82 20.94 -15.84 15.25
C THR A 82 19.68 -15.04 15.60
N LYS A 83 19.74 -14.14 16.58
CA LYS A 83 18.61 -13.26 16.94
C LYS A 83 18.15 -12.38 15.78
N LEU A 84 19.09 -11.87 14.97
CA LEU A 84 18.75 -11.09 13.77
C LEU A 84 18.08 -11.95 12.70
N MET A 85 18.56 -13.18 12.50
CA MET A 85 17.94 -14.13 11.56
C MET A 85 16.52 -14.52 11.98
N ASP A 86 16.29 -14.73 13.27
CA ASP A 86 14.95 -15.05 13.79
C ASP A 86 13.99 -13.87 13.59
N ARG A 87 14.41 -12.65 13.92
CA ARG A 87 13.64 -11.43 13.62
C ARG A 87 13.36 -11.26 12.12
N MET A 88 14.32 -11.58 11.26
CA MET A 88 14.14 -11.48 9.82
C MET A 88 13.08 -12.48 9.32
N LYS A 89 13.03 -13.69 9.88
CA LYS A 89 11.99 -14.67 9.58
C LYS A 89 10.62 -14.19 10.07
N GLU A 90 10.53 -13.67 11.30
CA GLU A 90 9.29 -13.10 11.84
C GLU A 90 8.74 -11.99 10.94
N ILE A 91 9.58 -11.00 10.59
CA ILE A 91 9.21 -9.91 9.68
C ILE A 91 8.77 -10.45 8.31
N SER A 92 9.47 -11.45 7.76
CA SER A 92 9.08 -12.06 6.48
C SER A 92 7.70 -12.72 6.57
N THR A 93 7.44 -13.50 7.61
CA THR A 93 6.14 -14.16 7.78
C THR A 93 5.00 -13.16 7.98
N GLU A 94 5.23 -12.08 8.71
CA GLU A 94 4.22 -11.04 8.91
C GLU A 94 3.95 -10.25 7.62
N ARG A 95 5.00 -9.95 6.84
CA ARG A 95 4.86 -9.37 5.50
C ARG A 95 3.99 -10.24 4.60
N ASP A 96 4.22 -11.56 4.60
CA ASP A 96 3.49 -12.47 3.73
C ASP A 96 2.00 -12.54 4.10
N LYS A 97 1.65 -12.54 5.40
CA LYS A 97 0.26 -12.40 5.87
C LYS A 97 -0.39 -11.07 5.45
N HIS A 98 0.34 -9.97 5.56
CA HIS A 98 -0.14 -8.66 5.13
C HIS A 98 -0.39 -8.61 3.62
N LEU A 99 0.48 -9.22 2.82
CA LEU A 99 0.29 -9.33 1.37
C LEU A 99 -0.96 -10.16 1.02
N GLU A 100 -1.20 -11.26 1.73
CA GLU A 100 -2.40 -12.07 1.54
C GLU A 100 -3.68 -11.28 1.86
N THR A 101 -3.69 -10.59 3.01
CA THR A 101 -4.81 -9.72 3.42
C THR A 101 -5.05 -8.58 2.42
N LEU A 102 -3.98 -7.95 1.92
CA LEU A 102 -4.07 -6.89 0.92
C LEU A 102 -4.67 -7.41 -0.39
N ASN A 103 -4.26 -8.61 -0.84
CA ASN A 103 -4.81 -9.22 -2.03
C ASN A 103 -6.29 -9.59 -1.88
N GLU A 104 -6.68 -10.08 -0.71
CA GLU A 104 -8.09 -10.39 -0.43
C GLU A 104 -8.96 -9.13 -0.43
N THR A 105 -8.51 -8.09 0.28
CA THR A 105 -9.23 -6.80 0.34
C THR A 105 -9.32 -6.14 -1.03
N LYS A 106 -8.26 -6.19 -1.85
CA LYS A 106 -8.29 -5.75 -3.25
C LYS A 106 -9.34 -6.49 -4.06
N ARG A 107 -9.39 -7.82 -3.99
CA ARG A 107 -10.41 -8.63 -4.70
C ARG A 107 -11.83 -8.29 -4.24
N ARG A 108 -12.05 -8.06 -2.94
CA ARG A 108 -13.35 -7.64 -2.40
C ARG A 108 -13.74 -6.26 -2.94
N LEU A 109 -12.81 -5.31 -2.96
CA LEU A 109 -13.04 -3.97 -3.49
C LEU A 109 -13.37 -3.99 -4.98
N GLU A 110 -12.64 -4.76 -5.79
CA GLU A 110 -12.93 -4.92 -7.23
C GLU A 110 -14.33 -5.49 -7.48
N LYS A 111 -14.76 -6.48 -6.68
CA LYS A 111 -16.13 -7.03 -6.75
C LYS A 111 -17.17 -5.98 -6.35
N ALA A 112 -16.93 -5.23 -5.29
CA ALA A 112 -17.82 -4.18 -4.82
C ALA A 112 -17.96 -3.07 -5.88
N SER A 113 -16.86 -2.60 -6.47
CA SER A 113 -16.87 -1.61 -7.54
C SER A 113 -17.66 -2.09 -8.76
N ARG A 114 -17.47 -3.35 -9.20
CA ARG A 114 -18.26 -3.93 -10.30
C ARG A 114 -19.76 -4.00 -9.98
N ARG A 115 -20.12 -4.31 -8.73
CA ARG A 115 -21.52 -4.35 -8.29
C ARG A 115 -22.13 -2.95 -8.28
N LEU A 116 -21.39 -1.95 -7.79
CA LEU A 116 -21.82 -0.56 -7.78
C LEU A 116 -22.06 -0.04 -9.19
N GLU A 117 -21.16 -0.34 -10.13
CA GLU A 117 -21.31 0.08 -11.53
C GLU A 117 -22.56 -0.51 -12.17
N ARG A 118 -22.80 -1.81 -11.99
CA ARG A 118 -24.04 -2.47 -12.44
C ARG A 118 -25.29 -1.91 -11.79
N GLN A 119 -25.23 -1.48 -10.53
CA GLN A 119 -26.36 -0.83 -9.88
C GLN A 119 -26.62 0.53 -10.50
N LYS A 120 -25.59 1.36 -10.71
CA LYS A 120 -25.73 2.66 -11.37
C LYS A 120 -26.35 2.56 -12.76
N GLU A 121 -25.92 1.59 -13.56
CA GLU A 121 -26.49 1.33 -14.89
C GLU A 121 -27.98 0.98 -14.80
N LYS A 122 -28.34 0.05 -13.91
CA LYS A 122 -29.75 -0.30 -13.67
C LYS A 122 -30.60 0.86 -13.18
N THR A 123 -30.04 1.73 -12.32
CA THR A 123 -30.76 2.91 -11.82
C THR A 123 -30.99 3.89 -12.96
N LYS A 124 -29.99 4.15 -13.81
CA LYS A 124 -30.14 4.99 -15.01
C LYS A 124 -31.18 4.45 -15.98
N ASP A 125 -31.17 3.15 -16.25
CA ASP A 125 -32.16 2.52 -17.13
C ASP A 125 -33.58 2.61 -16.55
N ALA A 126 -33.72 2.45 -15.24
CA ALA A 126 -35.01 2.58 -14.56
C ALA A 126 -35.50 4.03 -14.55
N GLU A 127 -34.61 5.01 -14.33
CA GLU A 127 -34.91 6.44 -14.39
C GLU A 127 -35.34 6.84 -15.81
N ALA A 128 -34.62 6.39 -16.84
CA ALA A 128 -34.98 6.67 -18.23
C ALA A 128 -36.36 6.10 -18.60
N LYS A 129 -36.66 4.85 -18.20
CA LYS A 129 -37.99 4.24 -18.43
C LYS A 129 -39.10 4.92 -17.65
N ALA A 130 -38.81 5.38 -16.44
CA ALA A 130 -39.79 6.11 -15.65
C ALA A 130 -40.11 7.46 -16.31
N GLN A 131 -39.09 8.16 -16.82
CA GLN A 131 -39.25 9.42 -17.54
C GLN A 131 -40.04 9.24 -18.85
N ASP A 132 -39.68 8.24 -19.65
CA ASP A 132 -40.37 7.91 -20.91
C ASP A 132 -41.87 7.63 -20.66
N LYS A 133 -42.18 6.83 -19.64
CA LYS A 133 -43.56 6.53 -19.24
C LYS A 133 -44.32 7.77 -18.76
N THR A 134 -43.67 8.68 -18.04
CA THR A 134 -44.31 9.94 -17.63
C THR A 134 -44.55 10.87 -18.81
N GLU A 135 -43.63 10.94 -19.78
CA GLU A 135 -43.81 11.74 -21.00
C GLU A 135 -44.96 11.17 -21.85
N GLU A 136 -45.04 9.84 -22.03
CA GLU A 136 -46.17 9.18 -22.69
C GLU A 136 -47.51 9.47 -22.00
N GLU A 137 -47.58 9.34 -20.67
CA GLU A 137 -48.81 9.62 -19.90
C GLU A 137 -49.22 11.11 -19.98
N GLU A 138 -48.25 12.03 -20.01
CA GLU A 138 -48.50 13.47 -20.18
C GLU A 138 -49.05 13.79 -21.58
N ASP A 139 -48.48 13.19 -22.62
CA ASP A 139 -48.94 13.37 -24.00
C ASP A 139 -50.34 12.78 -24.21
N GLU A 140 -50.62 11.57 -23.71
CA GLU A 140 -51.96 10.97 -23.75
C GLU A 140 -53.00 11.85 -23.02
N MET A 141 -52.64 12.38 -21.84
CA MET A 141 -53.50 13.28 -21.08
C MET A 141 -53.78 14.58 -21.86
N LYS A 142 -52.75 15.12 -22.52
CA LYS A 142 -52.87 16.35 -23.30
C LYS A 142 -53.76 16.16 -24.53
N GLU A 143 -53.61 15.06 -25.27
CA GLU A 143 -54.48 14.74 -26.40
C GLU A 143 -55.95 14.62 -25.96
N LEU A 144 -56.20 13.95 -24.82
CA LEU A 144 -57.54 13.81 -24.27
C LEU A 144 -58.15 15.16 -23.87
N LEU A 145 -57.35 16.02 -23.22
CA LEU A 145 -57.75 17.39 -22.85
C LEU A 145 -58.06 18.24 -24.09
N GLU A 146 -57.22 18.19 -25.12
CA GLU A 146 -57.42 18.91 -26.38
C GLU A 146 -58.69 18.45 -27.10
N PHE A 147 -58.95 17.14 -27.11
CA PHE A 147 -60.20 16.58 -27.65
C PHE A 147 -61.43 17.08 -26.89
N GLU A 148 -61.41 17.04 -25.57
CA GLU A 148 -62.54 17.50 -24.74
C GLU A 148 -62.79 18.99 -24.92
N ILE A 149 -61.74 19.82 -24.93
CA ILE A 149 -61.85 21.26 -25.21
C ILE A 149 -62.48 21.49 -26.59
N SER A 150 -62.02 20.77 -27.61
CA SER A 150 -62.54 20.88 -28.98
C SER A 150 -64.01 20.47 -29.08
N ASP A 151 -64.43 19.38 -28.42
CA ASP A 151 -65.82 18.94 -28.41
C ASP A 151 -66.73 19.92 -27.66
N LEU A 152 -66.27 20.44 -26.52
CA LEU A 152 -66.99 21.47 -25.77
C LEU A 152 -67.13 22.76 -26.59
N GLN A 153 -66.05 23.23 -27.24
CA GLN A 153 -66.10 24.39 -28.14
C GLN A 153 -67.11 24.16 -29.27
N ARG A 154 -67.14 22.98 -29.89
CA ARG A 154 -68.12 22.63 -30.94
C ARG A 154 -69.57 22.67 -30.43
N LYS A 155 -69.81 22.32 -29.17
CA LYS A 155 -71.14 22.36 -28.54
C LYS A 155 -71.62 23.80 -28.31
N VAL A 156 -70.75 24.73 -27.94
CA VAL A 156 -71.15 26.10 -27.57
C VAL A 156 -70.99 27.12 -28.70
N ASN A 157 -70.12 26.87 -29.68
CA ASN A 157 -69.84 27.82 -30.76
C ASN A 157 -70.72 27.59 -32.00
N CYS A 158 -70.92 28.67 -32.77
CA CYS A 158 -71.66 28.65 -34.00
C CYS A 158 -71.02 27.68 -35.00
N PRO A 159 -71.79 26.81 -35.67
CA PRO A 159 -71.24 25.84 -36.61
C PRO A 159 -70.64 26.47 -37.88
N ILE A 160 -70.92 27.75 -38.13
CA ILE A 160 -70.43 28.51 -39.29
C ILE A 160 -69.23 29.39 -38.91
N LEU A 161 -69.35 30.11 -37.79
CA LEU A 161 -68.29 30.93 -37.20
C LEU A 161 -67.80 30.25 -35.93
N LYS A 162 -66.87 29.31 -36.07
CA LYS A 162 -66.42 28.41 -34.98
C LYS A 162 -65.77 29.13 -33.80
N ASP A 163 -65.44 30.41 -33.96
CA ASP A 163 -64.86 31.32 -32.97
C ASP A 163 -65.92 32.19 -32.25
N LYS A 164 -67.19 32.08 -32.62
CA LYS A 164 -68.30 32.86 -32.03
C LYS A 164 -69.27 31.95 -31.28
N PRO A 165 -69.78 32.35 -30.11
CA PRO A 165 -70.75 31.57 -29.37
C PRO A 165 -72.08 31.47 -30.10
N LYS A 166 -72.89 30.47 -29.75
CA LYS A 166 -74.29 30.39 -30.14
C LYS A 166 -75.10 31.42 -29.33
N GLU A 167 -75.74 32.34 -30.04
CA GLU A 167 -76.47 33.49 -29.45
C GLU A 167 -77.92 33.56 -29.94
N VAL A 168 -78.23 32.89 -31.06
CA VAL A 168 -79.58 32.87 -31.62
C VAL A 168 -80.02 31.47 -32.04
N VAL A 169 -81.33 31.23 -32.00
CA VAL A 169 -82.00 30.04 -32.52
C VAL A 169 -82.99 30.41 -33.62
N LEU A 170 -83.05 29.60 -34.67
CA LEU A 170 -84.08 29.71 -35.72
C LEU A 170 -85.27 28.82 -35.34
N ILE A 171 -86.36 29.41 -34.87
CA ILE A 171 -87.50 28.65 -34.29
C ILE A 171 -88.16 27.68 -35.28
N ARG A 172 -88.05 27.92 -36.59
CA ARG A 172 -88.60 27.05 -37.64
C ARG A 172 -87.89 25.69 -37.77
N CYS A 173 -86.67 25.59 -37.25
CA CYS A 173 -85.86 24.38 -37.40
C CYS A 173 -85.02 24.01 -36.18
N GLY A 174 -84.95 24.85 -35.15
CA GLY A 174 -84.21 24.60 -33.91
C GLY A 174 -82.69 24.74 -34.00
N HIS A 175 -82.12 25.03 -35.19
CA HIS A 175 -80.68 25.22 -35.33
C HIS A 175 -80.22 26.55 -34.73
N THR A 176 -79.06 26.52 -34.07
CA THR A 176 -78.48 27.64 -33.32
C THR A 176 -77.19 28.14 -33.97
N PHE A 177 -77.00 29.47 -33.93
CA PHE A 177 -75.88 30.16 -34.58
C PHE A 177 -75.47 31.38 -33.77
N SER A 178 -74.34 32.01 -34.13
CA SER A 178 -74.00 33.34 -33.61
C SER A 178 -74.89 34.39 -34.24
N ARG A 179 -75.08 35.50 -33.53
CA ARG A 179 -75.89 36.62 -34.01
C ARG A 179 -75.30 37.19 -35.31
N ALA A 180 -73.99 37.39 -35.31
CA ALA A 180 -73.24 37.86 -36.47
C ALA A 180 -73.46 37.00 -37.74
N CYS A 181 -73.54 35.67 -37.60
CA CYS A 181 -73.76 34.77 -38.72
C CYS A 181 -75.15 34.96 -39.36
N ILE A 182 -76.19 35.10 -38.54
CA ILE A 182 -77.57 35.23 -39.03
C ILE A 182 -77.83 36.64 -39.57
N ASP A 183 -77.32 37.67 -38.88
CA ASP A 183 -77.46 39.06 -39.34
C ASP A 183 -76.82 39.27 -40.71
N LYS A 184 -75.64 38.69 -40.96
CA LYS A 184 -75.00 38.73 -42.29
C LYS A 184 -75.89 38.10 -43.36
N ARG A 185 -76.48 36.92 -43.10
CA ARG A 185 -77.36 36.26 -44.07
C ARG A 185 -78.62 37.05 -44.37
N LEU A 186 -79.18 37.71 -43.36
CA LEU A 186 -80.33 38.58 -43.53
C LEU A 186 -79.99 39.80 -44.39
N ALA A 187 -78.81 40.41 -44.16
CA ALA A 187 -78.29 41.50 -44.99
C ALA A 187 -78.08 41.07 -46.45
N ASP A 188 -77.50 39.88 -46.67
CA ASP A 188 -77.26 39.30 -48.00
C ASP A 188 -78.52 38.71 -48.66
N ARG A 189 -79.71 38.88 -48.06
CA ARG A 189 -81.01 38.32 -48.51
C ARG A 189 -81.02 36.78 -48.64
N MET A 190 -80.08 36.08 -47.99
CA MET A 190 -79.99 34.62 -47.95
C MET A 190 -80.83 34.02 -46.82
N ARG A 191 -82.16 34.12 -46.94
CA ARG A 191 -83.15 33.72 -45.92
C ARG A 191 -83.39 32.20 -45.82
N ARG A 192 -82.31 31.42 -45.80
CA ARG A 192 -82.33 29.96 -45.60
C ARG A 192 -81.34 29.54 -44.52
N CYS A 193 -81.75 28.59 -43.68
CA CYS A 193 -80.94 28.06 -42.59
C CYS A 193 -79.62 27.49 -43.12
N PRO A 194 -78.46 27.88 -42.56
CA PRO A 194 -77.16 27.34 -42.96
C PRO A 194 -77.05 25.81 -42.86
N THR A 195 -77.75 25.19 -41.92
CA THR A 195 -77.62 23.75 -41.62
C THR A 195 -78.61 22.89 -42.41
N CYS A 196 -79.88 23.29 -42.50
CA CYS A 196 -80.93 22.45 -43.10
C CYS A 196 -81.70 23.11 -44.24
N ASN A 197 -81.29 24.31 -44.68
CA ASN A 197 -81.83 25.04 -45.83
C ASN A 197 -83.33 25.39 -45.78
N LYS A 198 -84.00 25.20 -44.63
CA LYS A 198 -85.36 25.68 -44.37
C LYS A 198 -85.40 27.21 -44.37
N GLY A 199 -86.46 27.79 -44.94
CA GLY A 199 -86.67 29.24 -44.96
C GLY A 199 -86.93 29.81 -43.56
N PHE A 200 -86.47 31.04 -43.30
CA PHE A 200 -86.74 31.76 -42.06
C PHE A 200 -86.90 33.27 -42.32
N ALA A 201 -87.70 33.95 -41.52
CA ALA A 201 -87.88 35.40 -41.51
C ALA A 201 -87.20 36.05 -40.30
N ASN A 202 -87.15 37.39 -40.25
CA ASN A 202 -86.59 38.12 -39.10
C ASN A 202 -87.25 37.72 -37.77
N ASP A 203 -88.56 37.55 -37.76
CA ASP A 203 -89.32 37.21 -36.55
C ASP A 203 -89.01 35.80 -36.03
N ASP A 204 -88.47 34.92 -36.89
CA ASP A 204 -88.09 33.56 -36.55
C ASP A 204 -86.72 33.46 -35.84
N VAL A 205 -85.99 34.58 -35.73
CA VAL A 205 -84.69 34.66 -35.05
C VAL A 205 -84.91 35.06 -33.59
N LYS A 206 -84.63 34.15 -32.65
CA LYS A 206 -84.77 34.42 -31.21
C LYS A 206 -83.42 34.34 -30.51
N PRO A 207 -83.11 35.24 -29.56
CA PRO A 207 -81.89 35.14 -28.77
C PRO A 207 -81.94 33.92 -27.84
N ILE A 208 -80.78 33.34 -27.58
CA ILE A 208 -80.56 32.30 -26.58
C ILE A 208 -79.39 32.72 -25.69
N TYR A 209 -79.43 32.31 -24.42
CA TYR A 209 -78.39 32.60 -23.44
C TYR A 209 -77.91 31.29 -22.86
N LEU A 210 -76.65 30.93 -23.13
CA LEU A 210 -76.00 29.79 -22.52
C LEU A 210 -75.37 30.28 -21.21
N THR A 211 -75.91 29.83 -20.08
CA THR A 211 -75.36 30.13 -18.74
C THR A 211 -74.55 28.93 -18.25
N SER A 212 -73.46 29.22 -17.54
CA SER A 212 -72.65 28.23 -16.81
C SER A 212 -73.38 27.69 -15.59
#